data_AF-A0AAW1QYE8-F1
#
_entry.id   AF-A0AAW1QYE8-F1
#
_cell.length_a   1.000
_cell.length_b   1.000
_cell.length_c   1.000
_cell.angle_alpha   90.00
_cell.angle_beta   90.00
_cell.angle_gamma   90.00
#
_symmetry.space_group_name_H-M   'P 1'
#
loop_
_entity.id
_entity.type
_entity.pdbx_description
1 polymer ?
#
loop_
_entity_poly.entity_id
_entity_poly.type
_entity_poly.pdbx_seq_one_letter_code
_entity_poly.pdbx_strand_id
1 'polypeptide(L)'
;MVNLVLKAHVAQQNRFAPCPVLKKPEWLECVLQLKNELRKCSIDVLEPLCVGWYNEEVDALERIKASPGQLAVLIGTTRNIWSAFTAACLRDEQLMQSDHPLDKFVEQRVRAAAAALGMPVRVFFGHDEPTDGEGSRSVALQRAAAAAGLAYLDAGSHLCLHPKFGPWFALRATLVFDAVEYTGPRKPRVPNPLPPSTQAYLHMAVRSAQGPNAADAAGGRPPSREAVRARWRQWVAVRDAPCPGHPWRYSDAQLHYHYTANRAALLAALKSAPRR
;
A
#
# COMPACT_ATOMS: atom_id res chain seq x y z
N MET A 1 -69.64 11.14 34.54
CA MET A 1 -68.91 12.29 33.94
C MET A 1 -67.44 11.92 33.68
N VAL A 2 -67.20 10.78 33.03
CA VAL A 2 -65.86 10.19 32.80
C VAL A 2 -65.83 9.70 31.36
N ASN A 3 -65.77 10.63 30.40
CA ASN A 3 -65.59 10.24 28.98
C ASN A 3 -65.18 11.39 28.04
N LEU A 4 -64.62 12.50 28.54
CA LEU A 4 -64.25 13.64 27.69
C LEU A 4 -62.80 14.13 27.80
N VAL A 5 -61.91 13.43 28.53
CA VAL A 5 -60.51 13.86 28.69
C VAL A 5 -59.51 12.94 27.95
N LEU A 6 -59.94 11.79 27.44
CA LEU A 6 -59.06 10.78 26.81
C LEU A 6 -58.91 10.93 25.28
N LYS A 7 -59.43 11.99 24.66
CA LYS A 7 -59.28 12.25 23.20
C LYS A 7 -58.26 13.32 22.83
N ALA A 8 -57.64 13.99 23.80
CA ALA A 8 -56.69 15.08 23.54
C ALA A 8 -55.20 14.70 23.65
N HIS A 9 -54.85 13.44 23.93
CA HIS A 9 -53.45 13.03 24.16
C HIS A 9 -52.89 11.98 23.18
N VAL A 10 -53.66 11.58 22.17
CA VAL A 10 -53.22 10.57 21.17
C VAL A 10 -52.99 11.18 19.76
N ALA A 11 -52.95 12.51 19.66
CA ALA A 11 -52.72 13.19 18.38
C ALA A 11 -51.33 13.87 18.26
N GLN A 12 -50.39 13.55 19.16
CA GLN A 12 -49.07 14.20 19.20
C GLN A 12 -47.87 13.23 19.24
N GLN A 13 -48.07 11.98 18.81
CA GLN A 13 -47.00 11.00 18.66
C GLN A 13 -47.00 10.45 17.24
N ASN A 14 -46.37 11.19 16.30
CA ASN A 14 -45.68 10.67 15.11
C ASN A 14 -45.30 11.82 14.17
N ARG A 15 -44.40 12.70 14.64
CA ARG A 15 -43.65 13.62 13.76
C ARG A 15 -42.14 13.42 13.94
N PHE A 16 -41.69 12.18 14.01
CA PHE A 16 -40.30 11.90 13.67
C PHE A 16 -40.25 11.82 12.15
N ALA A 17 -39.80 12.91 11.52
CA ALA A 17 -39.38 12.83 10.13
C ALA A 17 -38.37 11.68 10.01
N PRO A 18 -38.45 10.84 8.96
CA PRO A 18 -37.43 9.81 8.75
C PRO A 18 -36.07 10.51 8.75
N CYS A 19 -35.21 10.11 9.68
CA CYS A 19 -33.83 10.60 9.72
C CYS A 19 -33.26 10.38 8.31
N PRO A 20 -32.79 11.43 7.60
CA PRO A 20 -32.29 11.26 6.25
C PRO A 20 -31.22 10.18 6.30
N VAL A 21 -31.44 9.08 5.58
CA VAL A 21 -30.44 8.04 5.41
C VAL A 21 -29.23 8.75 4.83
N LEU A 22 -28.21 9.01 5.65
CA LEU A 22 -27.00 9.67 5.21
C LEU A 22 -26.40 8.80 4.12
N LYS A 23 -26.57 9.22 2.87
CA LYS A 23 -25.97 8.56 1.72
C LYS A 23 -24.47 8.53 1.98
N LYS A 24 -23.87 7.34 1.88
CA LYS A 24 -22.42 7.22 2.06
C LYS A 24 -21.73 8.13 1.03
N PRO A 25 -20.65 8.82 1.39
CA PRO A 25 -19.85 9.55 0.42
C PRO A 25 -19.39 8.60 -0.69
N GLU A 26 -19.42 9.07 -1.94
CA GLU A 26 -19.03 8.28 -3.12
C GLU A 26 -17.61 7.69 -2.99
N TRP A 27 -16.67 8.44 -2.44
CA TRP A 27 -15.31 7.96 -2.19
C TRP A 27 -15.28 6.72 -1.29
N LEU A 28 -16.16 6.67 -0.30
CA LEU A 28 -16.22 5.56 0.64
C LEU A 28 -16.75 4.31 -0.04
N GLU A 29 -17.73 4.46 -0.94
CA GLU A 29 -18.26 3.36 -1.75
C GLU A 29 -17.17 2.79 -2.67
N CYS A 30 -16.43 3.65 -3.37
CA CYS A 30 -15.30 3.26 -4.21
C CYS A 30 -14.24 2.47 -3.42
N VAL A 31 -13.83 2.98 -2.25
CA VAL A 31 -12.85 2.33 -1.38
C VAL A 31 -13.35 0.98 -0.85
N LEU A 32 -14.63 0.87 -0.48
CA LEU A 32 -15.21 -0.39 0.00
C LEU A 32 -15.32 -1.42 -1.12
N GLN A 33 -15.68 -1.01 -2.33
CA GLN A 33 -15.73 -1.90 -3.49
C GLN A 33 -14.33 -2.39 -3.86
N LEU A 34 -13.33 -1.51 -3.92
CA LEU A 34 -11.93 -1.89 -4.10
C LEU A 34 -11.46 -2.89 -3.03
N LYS A 35 -11.80 -2.65 -1.75
CA LYS A 35 -11.48 -3.56 -0.65
C LYS A 35 -12.08 -4.94 -0.88
N ASN A 36 -13.33 -5.00 -1.33
CA ASN A 36 -14.02 -6.26 -1.59
C ASN A 36 -13.42 -7.04 -2.77
N GLU A 37 -12.97 -6.35 -3.82
CA GLU A 37 -12.32 -7.00 -4.95
C GLU A 37 -10.90 -7.48 -4.61
N LEU A 38 -10.07 -6.61 -4.02
CA LEU A 38 -8.65 -6.89 -3.80
C LEU A 38 -8.40 -7.91 -2.68
N ARG A 39 -9.26 -7.97 -1.66
CA ARG A 39 -9.15 -8.97 -0.58
C ARG A 39 -9.24 -10.40 -1.09
N LYS A 40 -9.92 -10.64 -2.23
CA LYS A 40 -10.04 -11.97 -2.86
C LYS A 40 -8.68 -12.52 -3.29
N CYS A 41 -7.69 -11.64 -3.47
CA CYS A 41 -6.34 -11.97 -3.91
C CYS A 41 -5.26 -11.56 -2.90
N SER A 42 -5.65 -11.33 -1.64
CA SER A 42 -4.72 -10.93 -0.56
C SER A 42 -3.91 -9.67 -0.88
N ILE A 43 -4.53 -8.72 -1.59
CA ILE A 43 -4.03 -7.37 -1.82
C ILE A 43 -4.82 -6.42 -0.93
N ASP A 44 -4.11 -5.50 -0.28
CA ASP A 44 -4.65 -4.64 0.76
C ASP A 44 -4.90 -3.22 0.20
N VAL A 45 -6.12 -2.70 0.38
CA VAL A 45 -6.36 -1.25 0.30
C VAL A 45 -5.93 -0.65 1.63
N LEU A 46 -4.82 0.07 1.62
CA LEU A 46 -4.16 0.55 2.84
C LEU A 46 -4.85 1.80 3.38
N GLU A 47 -4.88 2.86 2.58
CA GLU A 47 -5.38 4.17 3.03
C GLU A 47 -5.84 5.04 1.85
N PRO A 48 -7.04 5.66 1.91
CA PRO A 48 -7.40 6.77 1.03
C PRO A 48 -6.75 8.09 1.47
N LEU A 49 -6.50 8.98 0.52
CA LEU A 49 -5.99 10.32 0.76
C LEU A 49 -6.48 11.29 -0.33
N CYS A 50 -6.38 12.60 -0.08
CA CYS A 50 -6.43 13.59 -1.15
C CYS A 50 -5.13 13.58 -1.95
N VAL A 51 -5.22 13.76 -3.27
CA VAL A 51 -4.05 13.98 -4.14
C VAL A 51 -3.21 15.18 -3.66
N GLY A 52 -3.86 16.26 -3.19
CA GLY A 52 -3.19 17.45 -2.69
C GLY A 52 -2.21 17.14 -1.54
N TRP A 53 -2.57 16.22 -0.64
CA TRP A 53 -1.71 15.86 0.49
C TRP A 53 -0.45 15.12 0.04
N TYR A 54 -0.51 14.32 -1.01
CA TYR A 54 0.68 13.73 -1.61
C TYR A 54 1.53 14.80 -2.31
N ASN A 55 0.90 15.67 -3.10
CA ASN A 55 1.61 16.71 -3.86
C ASN A 55 2.34 17.74 -2.97
N GLU A 56 1.95 17.86 -1.71
CA GLU A 56 2.66 18.63 -0.67
C GLU A 56 3.98 17.96 -0.22
N GLU A 57 4.12 16.64 -0.34
CA GLU A 57 5.30 15.89 0.14
C GLU A 57 6.40 15.69 -0.92
N VAL A 58 6.15 16.09 -2.17
CA VAL A 58 7.02 15.79 -3.31
C VAL A 58 7.34 17.02 -4.13
N ASP A 59 8.43 16.93 -4.89
CA ASP A 59 8.85 18.01 -5.78
C ASP A 59 7.88 18.18 -6.96
N ALA A 60 7.91 19.36 -7.59
CA ALA A 60 6.95 19.72 -8.64
C ALA A 60 6.89 18.71 -9.80
N LEU A 61 8.01 18.07 -10.13
CA LEU A 61 8.12 17.07 -11.21
C LEU A 61 7.50 15.71 -10.84
N GLU A 62 7.34 15.42 -9.54
CA GLU A 62 6.79 14.16 -9.02
C GLU A 62 5.31 14.27 -8.65
N ARG A 63 4.72 15.46 -8.79
CA ARG A 63 3.31 15.71 -8.49
C ARG A 63 2.41 14.98 -9.46
N ILE A 64 1.37 14.38 -8.90
CA ILE A 64 0.28 13.82 -9.71
C ILE A 64 -0.52 14.99 -10.25
N LYS A 65 -0.62 15.08 -11.58
CA LYS A 65 -1.49 16.03 -12.27
C LYS A 65 -2.95 15.60 -12.07
N ALA A 66 -3.62 16.25 -11.14
CA ALA A 66 -5.00 16.01 -10.71
C ALA A 66 -5.48 17.21 -9.87
N SER A 67 -6.79 17.35 -9.68
CA SER A 67 -7.33 18.32 -8.73
C SER A 67 -6.88 17.95 -7.30
N PRO A 68 -6.43 18.90 -6.47
CA PRO A 68 -5.96 18.59 -5.11
C PRO A 68 -6.97 17.86 -4.23
N GLY A 69 -8.28 18.03 -4.46
CA GLY A 69 -9.35 17.36 -3.73
C GLY A 69 -9.70 15.95 -4.21
N GLN A 70 -9.13 15.49 -5.32
CA GLN A 70 -9.42 14.16 -5.86
C GLN A 70 -8.95 13.04 -4.94
N LEU A 71 -9.72 11.95 -4.94
CA LEU A 71 -9.41 10.74 -4.22
C LEU A 71 -8.19 10.05 -4.84
N ALA A 72 -7.21 9.76 -3.98
CA ALA A 72 -6.20 8.75 -4.21
C ALA A 72 -6.38 7.60 -3.21
N VAL A 73 -6.00 6.40 -3.60
CA VAL A 73 -6.06 5.20 -2.75
C VAL A 73 -4.75 4.43 -2.83
N LEU A 74 -4.10 4.23 -1.68
CA LEU A 74 -2.89 3.43 -1.57
C LEU A 74 -3.19 1.95 -1.52
N ILE A 75 -2.48 1.21 -2.36
CA ILE A 75 -2.54 -0.24 -2.45
C ILE A 75 -1.21 -0.81 -2.00
N GLY A 76 -1.27 -1.88 -1.21
CA GLY A 76 -0.09 -2.64 -0.87
C GLY A 76 -0.40 -4.06 -0.46
N THR A 77 0.61 -4.69 0.12
CA THR A 77 0.59 -6.12 0.41
C THR A 77 1.31 -6.40 1.71
N THR A 78 0.66 -7.12 2.61
CA THR A 78 1.29 -7.76 3.77
C THR A 78 1.89 -9.12 3.42
N ARG A 79 2.38 -9.87 4.41
CA ARG A 79 2.85 -11.26 4.24
C ARG A 79 1.81 -12.19 3.58
N ASN A 80 0.53 -11.86 3.68
CA ASN A 80 -0.57 -12.70 3.24
C ASN A 80 -0.63 -12.88 1.72
N ILE A 81 -0.08 -11.94 0.93
CA ILE A 81 -0.03 -12.06 -0.53
C ILE A 81 0.63 -13.36 -1.00
N TRP A 82 1.59 -13.88 -0.23
CA TRP A 82 2.37 -15.05 -0.63
C TRP A 82 1.50 -16.24 -0.99
N SER A 83 0.46 -16.50 -0.21
CA SER A 83 -0.47 -17.61 -0.43
C SER A 83 -1.27 -17.45 -1.73
N ALA A 84 -1.84 -16.26 -1.97
CA ALA A 84 -2.62 -15.99 -3.17
C ALA A 84 -1.73 -15.99 -4.44
N PHE A 85 -0.54 -15.40 -4.34
CA PHE A 85 0.42 -15.34 -5.44
C PHE A 85 0.93 -16.74 -5.83
N THR A 86 1.35 -17.56 -4.86
CA THR A 86 1.81 -18.93 -5.13
C THR A 86 0.69 -19.82 -5.67
N ALA A 87 -0.54 -19.69 -5.15
CA ALA A 87 -1.69 -20.38 -5.71
C ALA A 87 -2.03 -19.94 -7.14
N ALA A 88 -1.81 -18.67 -7.49
CA ALA A 88 -1.96 -18.19 -8.86
C ALA A 88 -0.87 -18.78 -9.78
N CYS A 89 0.38 -18.80 -9.33
CA CYS A 89 1.50 -19.40 -10.06
C CYS A 89 1.29 -20.89 -10.38
N LEU A 90 0.65 -21.65 -9.49
CA LEU A 90 0.32 -23.06 -9.74
C LEU A 90 -0.73 -23.26 -10.84
N ARG A 91 -1.56 -22.25 -11.12
CA ARG A 91 -2.68 -22.33 -12.07
C ARG A 91 -2.43 -21.62 -13.39
N ASP A 92 -1.43 -20.74 -13.43
CA ASP A 92 -1.16 -19.87 -14.57
C ASP A 92 0.33 -19.98 -14.96
N GLU A 93 0.59 -20.77 -15.98
CA GLU A 93 1.93 -20.95 -16.53
C GLU A 93 2.48 -19.65 -17.15
N GLN A 94 1.62 -18.82 -17.76
CA GLN A 94 2.05 -17.55 -18.36
C GLN A 94 2.46 -16.52 -17.30
N LEU A 95 1.84 -16.56 -16.11
CA LEU A 95 2.28 -15.78 -14.96
C LEU A 95 3.66 -16.27 -14.52
N MET A 96 3.83 -17.59 -14.39
CA MET A 96 5.10 -18.20 -14.01
C MET A 96 6.22 -17.87 -14.99
N GLN A 97 5.95 -17.79 -16.29
CA GLN A 97 6.96 -17.50 -17.31
C GLN A 97 7.33 -16.01 -17.39
N SER A 98 6.49 -15.09 -16.90
CA SER A 98 6.79 -13.65 -16.94
C SER A 98 8.05 -13.23 -16.19
N ASP A 99 8.71 -12.15 -16.61
CA ASP A 99 9.98 -11.67 -16.01
C ASP A 99 9.84 -11.25 -14.55
N HIS A 100 8.69 -10.67 -14.21
CA HIS A 100 8.36 -10.24 -12.85
C HIS A 100 6.98 -10.78 -12.43
N PRO A 101 6.87 -12.09 -12.09
CA PRO A 101 5.57 -12.73 -11.81
C PRO A 101 4.77 -12.07 -10.71
N LEU A 102 5.42 -11.57 -9.66
CA LEU A 102 4.71 -10.92 -8.56
C LEU A 102 4.17 -9.54 -8.99
N ASP A 103 4.94 -8.78 -9.75
CA ASP A 103 4.50 -7.47 -10.26
C ASP A 103 3.34 -7.68 -11.24
N LYS A 104 3.48 -8.61 -12.20
CA LYS A 104 2.40 -8.99 -13.14
C LYS A 104 1.13 -9.46 -12.42
N PHE A 105 1.26 -10.30 -11.38
CA PHE A 105 0.13 -10.74 -10.57
C PHE A 105 -0.59 -9.55 -9.93
N VAL A 106 0.15 -8.65 -9.26
CA VAL A 106 -0.42 -7.49 -8.60
C VAL A 106 -1.08 -6.55 -9.62
N GLU A 107 -0.41 -6.26 -10.74
CA GLU A 107 -0.95 -5.41 -11.80
C GLU A 107 -2.28 -5.93 -12.35
N GLN A 108 -2.34 -7.21 -12.72
CA GLN A 108 -3.55 -7.82 -13.25
C GLN A 108 -4.72 -7.70 -12.25
N ARG A 109 -4.47 -7.97 -10.96
CA ARG A 109 -5.52 -7.91 -9.93
C ARG A 109 -5.96 -6.48 -9.62
N VAL A 110 -5.01 -5.54 -9.56
CA VAL A 110 -5.31 -4.12 -9.33
C VAL A 110 -6.08 -3.52 -10.50
N ARG A 111 -5.65 -3.78 -11.74
CA ARG A 111 -6.35 -3.29 -12.95
C ARG A 111 -7.75 -3.91 -13.08
N ALA A 112 -7.91 -5.20 -12.79
CA ALA A 112 -9.22 -5.85 -12.79
C ALA A 112 -10.16 -5.25 -11.73
N ALA A 113 -9.66 -5.00 -10.51
CA ALA A 113 -10.44 -4.38 -9.44
C ALA A 113 -10.84 -2.93 -9.78
N ALA A 114 -9.94 -2.16 -10.40
CA ALA A 114 -10.24 -0.79 -10.85
C ALA A 114 -11.29 -0.79 -11.98
N ALA A 115 -11.17 -1.69 -12.96
CA ALA A 115 -12.14 -1.82 -14.04
C ALA A 115 -13.54 -2.21 -13.53
N ALA A 116 -13.62 -3.04 -12.50
CA ALA A 116 -14.88 -3.46 -11.89
C ALA A 116 -15.66 -2.31 -11.21
N LEU A 117 -15.03 -1.14 -10.99
CA LEU A 117 -15.71 0.06 -10.48
C LEU A 117 -16.58 0.74 -11.55
N GLY A 118 -16.37 0.42 -12.83
CA GLY A 118 -17.16 1.01 -13.92
C GLY A 118 -16.88 2.50 -14.17
N MET A 119 -15.73 3.01 -13.70
CA MET A 119 -15.33 4.40 -13.86
C MET A 119 -13.83 4.53 -14.23
N PRO A 120 -13.41 5.64 -14.84
CA PRO A 120 -12.00 5.88 -15.13
C PRO A 120 -11.17 5.98 -13.84
N VAL A 121 -10.11 5.18 -13.76
CA VAL A 121 -9.14 5.19 -12.66
C VAL A 121 -7.74 5.12 -13.24
N ARG A 122 -6.88 6.08 -12.87
CA ARG A 122 -5.45 6.04 -13.20
C ARG A 122 -4.72 5.21 -12.15
N VAL A 123 -3.84 4.33 -12.60
CA VAL A 123 -3.07 3.43 -11.74
C VAL A 123 -1.59 3.72 -11.92
N PHE A 124 -0.92 4.02 -10.82
CA PHE A 124 0.53 4.27 -10.76
C PHE A 124 1.18 3.15 -9.97
N PHE A 125 2.03 2.33 -10.60
CA PHE A 125 2.70 1.22 -9.92
C PHE A 125 4.03 1.67 -9.34
N GLY A 126 4.39 1.15 -8.17
CA GLY A 126 5.63 1.53 -7.47
C GLY A 126 6.91 1.05 -8.15
N HIS A 127 6.79 0.25 -9.20
CA HIS A 127 7.92 -0.19 -10.03
C HIS A 127 8.00 0.57 -11.36
N ASP A 128 7.06 1.47 -11.65
CA ASP A 128 7.12 2.29 -12.86
C ASP A 128 8.33 3.23 -12.77
N GLU A 129 9.16 3.24 -13.80
CA GLU A 129 10.32 4.13 -13.86
C GLU A 129 9.89 5.56 -14.24
N PRO A 130 10.53 6.60 -13.70
CA PRO A 130 10.31 7.96 -14.16
C PRO A 130 10.65 8.06 -15.66
N THR A 131 9.73 8.59 -16.45
CA THR A 131 9.99 8.93 -17.85
C THR A 131 10.12 10.44 -17.99
N ASP A 132 11.06 10.90 -18.81
CA ASP A 132 11.20 12.32 -19.12
C ASP A 132 9.95 12.82 -19.88
N GLY A 133 9.38 13.96 -19.45
CA GLY A 133 8.28 14.65 -20.13
C GLY A 133 6.90 14.58 -19.47
N GLU A 134 5.89 15.13 -20.15
CA GLU A 134 4.50 15.13 -19.70
C GLU A 134 3.90 13.72 -19.80
N GLY A 135 3.98 12.96 -18.71
CA GLY A 135 3.43 11.60 -18.69
C GLY A 135 4.10 10.63 -17.72
N SER A 136 5.07 11.09 -16.92
CA SER A 136 5.70 10.25 -15.89
C SER A 136 4.66 9.52 -15.05
N ARG A 137 4.77 8.18 -15.05
CA ARG A 137 3.92 7.27 -14.26
C ARG A 137 4.55 6.91 -12.91
N SER A 138 5.72 7.46 -12.61
CA SER A 138 6.36 7.26 -11.31
C SER A 138 5.61 8.01 -10.21
N VAL A 139 5.53 7.38 -9.05
CA VAL A 139 4.92 7.95 -7.85
C VAL A 139 5.76 7.56 -6.63
N ALA A 140 6.06 8.54 -5.77
CA ALA A 140 6.79 8.29 -4.53
C ALA A 140 5.85 7.66 -3.48
N LEU A 141 5.57 6.35 -3.59
CA LEU A 141 4.60 5.67 -2.75
C LEU A 141 4.87 5.82 -1.25
N GLN A 142 6.14 5.86 -0.84
CA GLN A 142 6.53 6.06 0.56
C GLN A 142 6.09 7.43 1.10
N ARG A 143 6.19 8.48 0.27
CA ARG A 143 5.70 9.83 0.59
C ARG A 143 4.17 9.84 0.68
N ALA A 144 3.49 9.16 -0.25
CA ALA A 144 2.05 9.02 -0.21
C ALA A 144 1.58 8.30 1.07
N ALA A 145 2.27 7.23 1.50
CA ALA A 145 1.98 6.54 2.75
C ALA A 145 2.15 7.45 3.99
N ALA A 146 3.19 8.28 4.01
CA ALA A 146 3.37 9.27 5.08
C ALA A 146 2.27 10.35 5.07
N ALA A 147 1.94 10.89 3.89
CA ALA A 147 0.89 11.90 3.69
C ALA A 147 -0.49 11.41 4.13
N ALA A 148 -0.78 10.14 3.88
CA ALA A 148 -2.04 9.48 4.25
C ALA A 148 -2.13 9.15 5.76
N GLY A 149 -1.06 9.37 6.53
CA GLY A 149 -1.01 8.97 7.94
C GLY A 149 -0.96 7.45 8.13
N LEU A 150 -0.51 6.69 7.12
CA LEU A 150 -0.44 5.23 7.16
C LEU A 150 0.79 4.72 7.92
N ALA A 151 1.94 5.35 7.72
CA ALA A 151 3.21 4.89 8.28
C ALA A 151 4.18 6.06 8.49
N TYR A 152 5.09 5.90 9.45
CA TYR A 152 6.22 6.82 9.60
C TYR A 152 7.27 6.53 8.52
N LEU A 153 7.71 7.53 7.78
CA LEU A 153 8.80 7.41 6.80
C LEU A 153 10.11 7.86 7.44
N ASP A 154 11.01 6.91 7.69
CA ASP A 154 12.35 7.21 8.20
C ASP A 154 13.25 7.73 7.07
N ALA A 155 13.82 8.93 7.25
CA ALA A 155 14.59 9.60 6.21
C ALA A 155 15.94 8.94 5.91
N GLY A 156 16.55 8.26 6.88
CA GLY A 156 17.88 7.65 6.71
C GLY A 156 17.86 6.24 6.11
N SER A 157 16.76 5.50 6.27
CA SER A 157 16.57 4.16 5.70
C SER A 157 15.57 4.11 4.54
N HIS A 158 14.78 5.17 4.37
CA HIS A 158 13.63 5.21 3.48
C HIS A 158 12.59 4.12 3.77
N LEU A 159 12.60 3.49 4.95
CA LEU A 159 11.55 2.55 5.34
C LEU A 159 10.29 3.28 5.80
N CYS A 160 9.14 2.79 5.35
CA CYS A 160 7.86 3.07 6.00
C CYS A 160 7.66 2.09 7.17
N LEU A 161 7.39 2.61 8.36
CA LEU A 161 7.13 1.85 9.58
C LEU A 161 5.64 1.97 9.95
N HIS A 162 4.87 0.94 9.62
CA HIS A 162 3.46 0.87 9.94
C HIS A 162 3.25 0.45 11.40
N PRO A 163 2.34 1.08 12.17
CA PRO A 163 2.14 0.76 13.60
C PRO A 163 1.85 -0.73 13.90
N LYS A 164 1.15 -1.41 12.97
CA LYS A 164 0.83 -2.85 13.09
C LYS A 164 1.82 -3.79 12.41
N PHE A 165 2.40 -3.36 11.29
CA PHE A 165 3.15 -4.26 10.40
C PHE A 165 4.66 -4.02 10.50
N GLY A 166 5.10 -2.99 11.22
CA GLY A 166 6.47 -2.49 11.14
C GLY A 166 6.83 -2.21 9.67
N PRO A 167 8.04 -2.58 9.23
CA PRO A 167 8.44 -2.51 7.82
C PRO A 167 7.97 -3.72 6.99
N TRP A 168 7.15 -4.62 7.54
CA TRP A 168 6.74 -5.88 6.91
C TRP A 168 5.47 -5.77 6.07
N PHE A 169 5.47 -4.76 5.21
CA PHE A 169 4.50 -4.59 4.14
C PHE A 169 5.23 -3.98 2.92
N ALA A 170 4.58 -4.03 1.76
CA ALA A 170 5.07 -3.41 0.54
C ALA A 170 3.98 -2.51 -0.03
N LEU A 171 4.37 -1.31 -0.41
CA LEU A 171 3.54 -0.41 -1.20
C LEU A 171 3.63 -0.87 -2.66
N ARG A 172 2.48 -0.94 -3.34
CA ARG A 172 2.40 -1.51 -4.69
C ARG A 172 1.90 -0.52 -5.73
N ALA A 173 0.89 0.26 -5.40
CA ALA A 173 0.31 1.22 -6.33
C ALA A 173 -0.44 2.34 -5.60
N THR A 174 -0.68 3.41 -6.34
CA THR A 174 -1.68 4.44 -6.01
C THR A 174 -2.71 4.47 -7.13
N LEU A 175 -3.99 4.46 -6.77
CA LEU A 175 -5.10 4.65 -7.70
C LEU A 175 -5.62 6.06 -7.54
N VAL A 176 -5.82 6.79 -8.64
CA VAL A 176 -6.36 8.16 -8.65
C VAL A 176 -7.69 8.17 -9.39
N PHE A 177 -8.69 8.73 -8.73
CA PHE A 177 -10.07 8.79 -9.18
C PHE A 177 -10.39 10.21 -9.63
N ASP A 178 -10.27 10.45 -10.93
CA ASP A 178 -10.39 11.82 -11.46
C ASP A 178 -11.83 12.38 -11.32
N ALA A 179 -12.83 11.53 -11.18
CA ALA A 179 -14.24 11.94 -11.02
C ALA A 179 -14.71 11.97 -9.56
N VAL A 180 -13.87 11.58 -8.58
CA VAL A 180 -14.30 11.40 -7.19
C VAL A 180 -13.48 12.27 -6.25
N GLU A 181 -14.16 13.12 -5.47
CA GLU A 181 -13.53 13.93 -4.44
C GLU A 181 -13.41 13.15 -3.12
N TYR A 182 -12.26 13.30 -2.44
CA TYR A 182 -12.09 12.79 -1.09
C TYR A 182 -12.50 13.83 -0.07
N THR A 183 -13.60 13.55 0.62
CA THR A 183 -14.14 14.40 1.70
C THR A 183 -13.90 13.81 3.09
N GLY A 184 -13.07 12.77 3.18
CA GLY A 184 -12.68 12.17 4.46
C GLY A 184 -11.66 13.03 5.22
N PRO A 185 -11.50 12.81 6.53
CA PRO A 185 -10.55 13.57 7.34
C PRO A 185 -9.10 13.24 6.96
N ARG A 186 -8.21 14.23 7.11
CA ARG A 186 -6.76 14.00 7.07
C ARG A 186 -6.33 13.33 8.36
N LYS A 187 -5.76 12.13 8.24
CA LYS A 187 -5.20 11.44 9.41
C LYS A 187 -3.96 12.17 9.90
N PRO A 188 -3.72 12.20 11.22
CA PRO A 188 -2.48 12.73 11.76
C PRO A 188 -1.29 11.91 11.23
N ARG A 189 -0.12 12.55 11.12
CA ARG A 189 1.11 11.84 10.78
C ARG A 189 1.43 10.82 11.86
N VAL A 190 1.93 9.66 11.44
CA VAL A 190 2.43 8.64 12.36
C VAL A 190 3.75 9.15 12.96
N PRO A 191 3.87 9.23 14.30
CA PRO A 191 5.12 9.64 14.94
C PRO A 191 6.22 8.61 14.73
N ASN A 192 7.48 9.01 14.90
CA ASN A 192 8.62 8.09 14.84
C ASN A 192 8.45 7.01 15.92
N PRO A 193 8.30 5.73 15.56
CA PRO A 193 8.17 4.66 16.55
C PRO A 193 9.52 4.19 17.10
N LEU A 194 10.65 4.67 16.54
CA LEU A 194 11.98 4.20 16.88
C LEU A 194 12.61 5.00 18.01
N PRO A 195 13.11 4.34 19.06
CA PRO A 195 14.08 4.95 19.96
C PRO A 195 15.34 5.41 19.20
N PRO A 196 16.03 6.47 19.64
CA PRO A 196 17.22 6.98 18.95
C PRO A 196 18.30 5.93 18.69
N SER A 197 18.53 5.02 19.64
CA SER A 197 19.50 3.92 19.48
C SER A 197 19.10 2.91 18.39
N THR A 198 17.80 2.61 18.28
CA THR A 198 17.26 1.70 17.25
C THR A 198 17.31 2.37 15.88
N GLN A 199 17.04 3.67 15.80
CA GLN A 199 17.17 4.45 14.56
C GLN A 199 18.63 4.49 14.08
N ALA A 200 19.57 4.73 15.00
CA ALA A 200 21.00 4.67 14.67
C ALA A 200 21.41 3.28 14.16
N TYR A 201 20.96 2.21 14.82
CA TYR A 201 21.22 0.84 14.38
C TYR A 201 20.62 0.53 13.00
N LEU A 202 19.39 0.99 12.73
CA LEU A 202 18.76 0.89 11.41
C LEU A 202 19.60 1.58 10.33
N HIS A 203 20.08 2.80 10.58
CA HIS A 203 20.92 3.53 9.62
C HIS A 203 22.28 2.85 9.41
N MET A 204 22.86 2.24 10.45
CA MET A 204 24.06 1.41 10.31
C MET A 204 23.80 0.16 9.46
N ALA A 205 22.65 -0.51 9.65
CA ALA A 205 22.26 -1.66 8.85
C ALA A 205 22.11 -1.27 7.37
N VAL A 206 21.56 -0.08 7.07
CA VAL A 206 21.46 0.44 5.70
C VAL A 206 22.84 0.62 5.08
N ARG A 207 23.77 1.28 5.78
CA ARG A 207 25.16 1.46 5.30
C ARG A 207 25.83 0.11 5.03
N SER A 208 25.65 -0.86 5.94
CA SER A 208 26.13 -2.22 5.76
C SER A 208 25.51 -2.90 4.53
N ALA A 209 24.20 -2.72 4.30
CA ALA A 209 23.50 -3.29 3.16
C ALA A 209 23.91 -2.68 1.82
N GLN A 210 24.21 -1.37 1.79
CA GLN A 210 24.73 -0.69 0.59
C GLN A 210 26.15 -1.16 0.23
N GLY A 211 26.96 -1.53 1.24
CA GLY A 211 28.32 -2.05 1.03
C GLY A 211 29.39 -0.97 0.86
N PRO A 212 30.66 -1.37 0.69
CA PRO A 212 31.80 -0.46 0.74
C PRO A 212 31.86 0.56 -0.40
N ASN A 213 31.30 0.23 -1.57
CA ASN A 213 31.31 1.11 -2.75
C ASN A 213 30.16 2.14 -2.74
N ALA A 214 29.39 2.23 -1.65
CA ALA A 214 28.26 3.15 -1.53
C ALA A 214 28.68 4.61 -1.33
N ALA A 215 29.90 4.85 -0.86
CA ALA A 215 30.44 6.20 -0.64
C ALA A 215 30.53 7.03 -1.94
N ASP A 216 30.61 6.38 -3.10
CA ASP A 216 30.67 7.04 -4.41
C ASP A 216 29.28 7.46 -4.93
N ALA A 217 28.20 6.99 -4.30
CA ALA A 217 26.82 7.36 -4.62
C ALA A 217 26.39 8.59 -3.81
N ALA A 218 27.14 9.70 -3.93
CA ALA A 218 26.86 10.98 -3.26
C ALA A 218 25.52 11.65 -3.65
N GLY A 219 24.71 11.01 -4.50
CA GLY A 219 23.46 11.56 -5.04
C GLY A 219 22.16 11.09 -4.39
N GLY A 220 22.20 10.34 -3.28
CA GLY A 220 20.96 9.91 -2.58
C GLY A 220 20.03 9.01 -3.42
N ARG A 221 20.54 8.41 -4.51
CA ARG A 221 19.76 7.53 -5.38
C ARG A 221 19.51 6.18 -4.69
N PRO A 222 18.29 5.62 -4.74
CA PRO A 222 18.02 4.29 -4.21
C PRO A 222 18.89 3.22 -4.91
N PRO A 223 19.25 2.12 -4.20
CA PRO A 223 20.04 1.05 -4.77
C PRO A 223 19.29 0.36 -5.92
N SER A 224 20.02 -0.09 -6.95
CA SER A 224 19.43 -0.88 -8.04
C SER A 224 18.88 -2.21 -7.52
N ARG A 225 17.90 -2.79 -8.24
CA ARG A 225 17.36 -4.13 -7.92
C ARG A 225 18.47 -5.20 -7.86
N GLU A 226 19.49 -5.08 -8.71
CA GLU A 226 20.63 -5.98 -8.73
C GLU A 226 21.51 -5.84 -7.48
N ALA A 227 21.82 -4.60 -7.06
CA ALA A 227 22.57 -4.35 -5.84
C ALA A 227 21.82 -4.86 -4.59
N VAL A 228 20.50 -4.67 -4.56
CA VAL A 228 19.65 -5.24 -3.50
C VAL A 228 19.70 -6.77 -3.49
N ARG A 229 19.57 -7.40 -4.66
CA ARG A 229 19.64 -8.87 -4.82
C ARG A 229 20.98 -9.43 -4.35
N ALA A 230 22.10 -8.80 -4.70
CA ALA A 230 23.44 -9.24 -4.35
C ALA A 230 23.67 -9.27 -2.82
N ARG A 231 23.01 -8.37 -2.08
CA ARG A 231 23.14 -8.21 -0.63
C ARG A 231 21.82 -8.44 0.09
N TRP A 232 20.99 -9.33 -0.43
CA TRP A 232 19.59 -9.44 0.02
C TRP A 232 19.43 -9.74 1.50
N ARG A 233 20.33 -10.54 2.10
CA ARG A 233 20.28 -10.85 3.54
C ARG A 233 20.55 -9.61 4.38
N GLN A 234 21.45 -8.72 3.94
CA GLN A 234 21.70 -7.46 4.61
C GLN A 234 20.49 -6.52 4.49
N TRP A 235 19.82 -6.50 3.34
CA TRP A 235 18.56 -5.75 3.19
C TRP A 235 17.39 -6.32 4.00
N VAL A 236 17.37 -7.64 4.23
CA VAL A 236 16.46 -8.26 5.22
C VAL A 236 16.79 -7.77 6.62
N ALA A 237 18.08 -7.72 7.00
CA ALA A 237 18.51 -7.20 8.30
C ALA A 237 18.10 -5.73 8.52
N VAL A 238 18.11 -4.90 7.47
CA VAL A 238 17.57 -3.53 7.51
C VAL A 238 16.10 -3.51 7.92
N ARG A 239 15.26 -4.43 7.41
CA ARG A 239 13.84 -4.53 7.81
C ARG A 239 13.65 -5.21 9.17
N ASP A 240 14.57 -6.08 9.59
CA ASP A 240 14.53 -6.69 10.92
C ASP A 240 14.96 -5.68 12.01
N ALA A 241 15.83 -4.70 11.69
CA ALA A 241 16.42 -3.77 12.66
C ALA A 241 15.42 -3.00 13.55
N PRO A 242 14.28 -2.47 13.04
CA PRO A 242 13.28 -1.80 13.87
C PRO A 242 12.67 -2.69 14.95
N CYS A 243 12.48 -3.98 14.65
CA CYS A 243 11.80 -4.94 15.52
C CYS A 243 12.14 -6.37 15.08
N PRO A 244 13.25 -6.96 15.58
CA PRO A 244 13.64 -8.31 15.24
C PRO A 244 12.55 -9.32 15.63
N GLY A 245 12.24 -10.27 14.74
CA GLY A 245 11.22 -11.29 15.00
C GLY A 245 9.77 -10.78 14.93
N HIS A 246 9.53 -9.62 14.30
CA HIS A 246 8.20 -9.03 14.19
C HIS A 246 7.14 -10.04 13.67
N PRO A 247 5.93 -10.13 14.25
CA PRO A 247 4.93 -11.16 13.89
C PRO A 247 4.49 -11.15 12.42
N TRP A 248 4.56 -9.98 11.78
CA TRP A 248 4.22 -9.79 10.37
C TRP A 248 5.39 -10.04 9.40
N ARG A 249 6.56 -10.41 9.92
CA ARG A 249 7.72 -10.79 9.11
C ARG A 249 7.35 -11.85 8.08
N TYR A 250 7.91 -11.70 6.89
CA TYR A 250 7.72 -12.64 5.79
C TYR A 250 8.36 -13.99 6.13
N SER A 251 7.79 -15.07 5.62
CA SER A 251 8.44 -16.40 5.71
C SER A 251 9.77 -16.41 4.95
N ASP A 252 10.67 -17.32 5.27
CA ASP A 252 11.99 -17.37 4.61
C ASP A 252 11.88 -17.61 3.10
N ALA A 253 10.93 -18.44 2.66
CA ALA A 253 10.65 -18.64 1.24
C ALA A 253 10.18 -17.33 0.56
N GLN A 254 9.28 -16.60 1.20
CA GLN A 254 8.79 -15.32 0.70
C GLN A 254 9.90 -14.26 0.67
N LEU A 255 10.73 -14.19 1.72
CA LEU A 255 11.89 -13.29 1.78
C LEU A 255 12.86 -13.55 0.64
N HIS A 256 13.27 -14.82 0.51
CA HIS A 256 14.23 -15.21 -0.51
C HIS A 256 13.72 -14.80 -1.89
N TYR A 257 12.46 -15.11 -2.23
CA TYR A 257 11.90 -14.72 -3.51
C TYR A 257 11.72 -13.20 -3.66
N HIS A 258 11.16 -12.50 -2.68
CA HIS A 258 10.89 -11.05 -2.77
C HIS A 258 12.15 -10.21 -3.03
N TYR A 259 13.29 -10.61 -2.46
CA TYR A 259 14.53 -9.86 -2.66
C TYR A 259 15.35 -10.32 -3.87
N THR A 260 15.23 -11.59 -4.26
CA THR A 260 16.08 -12.15 -5.32
C THR A 260 15.36 -12.34 -6.65
N ALA A 261 14.03 -12.39 -6.65
CA ALA A 261 13.22 -12.87 -7.76
C ALA A 261 13.70 -14.23 -8.31
N ASN A 262 14.34 -15.06 -7.47
CA ASN A 262 14.91 -16.33 -7.89
C ASN A 262 13.80 -17.34 -8.22
N ARG A 263 13.68 -17.70 -9.50
CA ARG A 263 12.69 -18.67 -9.99
C ARG A 263 12.83 -20.05 -9.35
N ALA A 264 14.06 -20.52 -9.09
CA ALA A 264 14.27 -21.79 -8.40
C ALA A 264 13.75 -21.74 -6.95
N ALA A 265 13.92 -20.61 -6.26
CA ALA A 265 13.35 -20.40 -4.93
C ALA A 265 11.81 -20.39 -4.96
N LEU A 266 11.21 -19.75 -5.99
CA LEU A 266 9.77 -19.80 -6.21
C LEU A 266 9.29 -21.23 -6.44
N LEU A 267 9.92 -21.98 -7.36
CA LEU A 267 9.58 -23.36 -7.66
C LEU A 267 9.70 -24.28 -6.43
N ALA A 268 10.75 -24.10 -5.62
CA ALA A 268 10.90 -24.82 -4.36
C ALA A 268 9.74 -24.52 -3.39
N ALA A 269 9.36 -23.24 -3.25
CA ALA A 269 8.24 -22.85 -2.42
C ALA A 269 6.92 -23.46 -2.91
N LEU A 270 6.67 -23.49 -4.22
CA LEU A 270 5.48 -24.09 -4.82
C LEU A 270 5.41 -25.61 -4.57
N LYS A 271 6.54 -26.31 -4.59
CA LYS A 271 6.60 -27.77 -4.27
C LYS A 271 6.32 -28.05 -2.79
N SER A 272 6.72 -27.16 -1.90
CA SER A 272 6.47 -27.27 -0.46
C SER A 272 5.08 -26.82 -0.01
N ALA A 273 4.32 -26.17 -0.90
CA ALA A 273 2.98 -25.70 -0.57
C ALA A 273 2.04 -26.90 -0.36
N PRO A 274 1.28 -26.96 0.74
CA PRO A 274 0.30 -28.01 0.94
C PRO A 274 -0.70 -27.98 -0.22
N ARG A 275 -0.82 -29.11 -0.93
CA ARG A 275 -1.84 -29.29 -1.96
C ARG A 275 -3.20 -29.26 -1.25
N ARG A 276 -4.00 -28.23 -1.54
CA ARG A 276 -5.37 -28.13 -1.08
C ARG A 276 -6.28 -28.91 -2.01
#